data_AF-Q2NCL7-F1
#
_entry.id   AF-Q2NCL7-F1
#
_cell.length_a   1.000
_cell.length_b   1.000
_cell.length_c   1.000
_cell.angle_alpha   90.00
_cell.angle_beta   90.00
_cell.angle_gamma   90.00
#
_symmetry.space_group_name_H-M   'P 1'
#
loop_
_entity.id
_entity.type
_entity.pdbx_description
1 polymer ?
#
loop_
_entity_poly.entity_id
_entity_poly.type
_entity_poly.pdbx_seq_one_letter_code
_entity_poly.pdbx_strand_id
1 'polypeptide(L)' 'MEFLRALIFASDAELLALWGAGFLLLAAFATYMEKRRTRRTEFDRVGWVPWFGIFFVSVIFGGGLLALAVPGMLRG' A
#
# COMPACT_ATOMS: atom_id res chain seq x y z
N MET A 1 -15.83 -17.10 -2.95
CA MET A 1 -14.90 -18.23 -3.12
C MET A 1 -14.12 -18.16 -4.43
N GLU A 2 -14.65 -17.57 -5.51
CA GLU A 2 -13.93 -17.34 -6.78
C GLU A 2 -12.61 -16.56 -6.61
N PHE A 3 -12.60 -15.50 -5.82
CA PHE A 3 -11.39 -14.72 -5.52
C PHE A 3 -10.29 -15.56 -4.85
N LEU A 4 -10.68 -16.48 -3.96
CA LEU A 4 -9.74 -17.39 -3.30
C LEU A 4 -9.12 -18.36 -4.32
N ARG A 5 -9.92 -18.83 -5.29
CA ARG A 5 -9.42 -19.66 -6.39
C ARG A 5 -8.43 -18.88 -7.26
N ALA A 6 -8.75 -17.64 -7.63
CA ALA A 6 -7.85 -16.79 -8.40
C ALA A 6 -6.51 -16.55 -7.66
N LEU A 7 -6.54 -16.38 -6.34
CA LEU A 7 -5.33 -16.24 -5.50
C LEU A 7 -4.50 -17.51 -5.41
N ILE A 8 -5.12 -18.69 -5.39
CA ILE A 8 -4.43 -19.98 -5.33
C ILE A 8 -3.75 -20.31 -6.68
N PHE A 9 -4.28 -19.78 -7.79
CA PHE A 9 -3.71 -19.93 -9.14
C PHE A 9 -2.84 -18.75 -9.59
N ALA A 10 -2.74 -17.70 -8.77
CA ALA A 10 -1.97 -16.50 -9.11
C ALA A 10 -0.49 -16.82 -9.21
N SER A 11 0.15 -16.31 -10.27
CA SER A 11 1.60 -16.35 -10.41
C SER A 11 2.30 -15.53 -9.31
N ASP A 12 3.57 -15.82 -9.03
CA ASP A 12 4.36 -15.04 -8.07
C ASP A 12 4.36 -13.54 -8.41
N ALA A 13 4.36 -13.21 -9.71
CA ALA A 13 4.29 -11.83 -10.18
C ALA A 13 2.94 -11.16 -9.84
N GLU A 14 1.82 -11.87 -10.00
CA GLU A 14 0.49 -11.35 -9.63
C GLU A 14 0.35 -11.18 -8.11
N LEU A 15 0.91 -12.10 -7.31
CA LEU A 15 0.95 -11.96 -5.87
C LEU A 15 1.76 -10.73 -5.44
N LEU A 16 2.94 -10.52 -6.02
CA LEU A 16 3.75 -9.32 -5.78
C LEU A 16 3.00 -8.05 -6.19
N ALA A 17 2.29 -8.07 -7.32
CA ALA A 17 1.50 -6.94 -7.78
C ALA A 17 0.33 -6.62 -6.83
N LEU A 18 -0.37 -7.64 -6.33
CA LEU A 18 -1.46 -7.48 -5.37
C LEU A 18 -0.98 -6.90 -4.04
N TRP A 19 0.13 -7.42 -3.50
CA TRP A 19 0.73 -6.87 -2.29
C TRP A 19 1.23 -5.44 -2.50
N GLY A 20 1.87 -5.17 -3.64
CA GLY A 20 2.31 -3.85 -4.03
C GLY A 20 1.16 -2.84 -4.08
N ALA A 21 0.06 -3.20 -4.72
CA ALA A 21 -1.16 -2.41 -4.75
C ALA A 21 -1.76 -2.21 -3.35
N GLY A 22 -1.76 -3.23 -2.50
CA GLY A 22 -2.20 -3.15 -1.11
C GLY A 22 -1.40 -2.13 -0.29
N PHE A 23 -0.08 -2.12 -0.42
CA PHE A 23 0.78 -1.12 0.21
C PHE A 23 0.53 0.29 -0.32
N LEU A 24 0.30 0.46 -1.63
CA LEU A 24 -0.05 1.78 -2.18
C LEU A 24 -1.41 2.29 -1.69
N LEU A 25 -2.40 1.41 -1.51
CA LEU A 25 -3.68 1.76 -0.90
C LEU A 25 -3.49 2.21 0.56
N LEU A 26 -2.64 1.52 1.32
CA LEU A 26 -2.30 1.91 2.69
C LEU A 26 -1.58 3.26 2.73
N ALA A 27 -0.66 3.51 1.79
CA ALA A 27 0.01 4.80 1.63
C ALA A 27 -1.00 5.92 1.35
N ALA A 28 -1.93 5.71 0.42
CA ALA A 28 -2.98 6.68 0.10
C ALA A 28 -3.86 6.99 1.32
N PHE A 29 -4.24 5.95 2.08
CA PHE A 29 -4.97 6.11 3.32
C PHE A 29 -4.19 6.90 4.37
N ALA A 30 -2.91 6.59 4.56
CA ALA A 30 -2.04 7.32 5.49
C ALA A 30 -1.91 8.80 5.11
N THR A 31 -1.75 9.12 3.84
CA THR A 31 -1.74 10.50 3.33
C THR A 31 -3.06 11.23 3.60
N TYR A 32 -4.21 10.55 3.40
CA TYR A 32 -5.52 11.12 3.72
C TYR A 32 -5.65 11.43 5.22
N MET A 33 -5.20 10.50 6.07
CA MET A 33 -5.23 10.67 7.51
C MET A 33 -4.30 11.79 7.99
N GLU A 34 -3.12 11.93 7.40
CA GLU A 34 -2.22 13.06 7.67
C GLU A 34 -2.86 14.39 7.25
N LYS A 35 -3.49 14.46 6.07
CA LYS A 35 -4.24 15.66 5.65
C LYS A 35 -5.40 15.99 6.59
N ARG A 36 -6.09 14.97 7.12
CA ARG A 36 -7.14 15.14 8.13
C ARG A 36 -6.56 15.62 9.46
N ARG A 37 -5.36 15.15 9.83
CA ARG A 37 -4.60 15.55 11.03
C ARG A 37 -4.23 17.03 10.96
N THR A 38 -3.61 17.49 9.87
CA THR A 38 -3.16 18.89 9.68
C THR A 38 -4.32 19.90 9.62
N ARG A 39 -5.53 19.45 9.28
CA ARG A 39 -6.72 20.32 9.23
C ARG A 39 -7.37 20.58 10.60
N ARG A 40 -6.92 19.92 11.67
CA ARG A 40 -7.44 20.15 13.03
C ARG A 40 -6.66 21.29 13.69
N THR A 41 -7.40 22.23 14.28
CA THR A 41 -6.85 23.43 14.93
C THR A 41 -6.29 23.14 16.32
N GLU A 42 -6.74 22.07 16.99
CA GLU A 42 -6.25 21.66 18.31
C GLU A 42 -5.05 20.71 18.18
N PHE A 43 -3.85 21.23 18.40
CA PHE A 43 -2.58 20.48 18.37
C PHE A 43 -2.47 19.40 19.47
N ASP A 44 -3.21 19.54 20.58
CA ASP A 44 -3.14 18.61 21.72
C ASP A 44 -3.94 17.31 21.54
N ARG A 45 -4.81 17.22 20.53
CA ARG A 45 -5.64 16.02 20.24
C ARG A 45 -5.30 15.32 18.93
N VAL A 46 -4.08 15.55 18.48
CA VAL A 46 -3.58 15.08 17.20
C VAL A 46 -2.98 13.69 17.43
N GLY A 47 -3.82 12.65 17.36
CA GLY A 47 -3.50 11.28 17.80
C GLY A 47 -2.10 10.74 17.45
N TRP A 48 -1.62 9.78 18.25
CA TRP A 48 -0.21 9.35 18.31
C TRP A 48 0.37 8.77 17.01
N VAL A 49 -0.48 8.41 16.05
CA VAL A 49 -0.08 7.62 14.88
C VAL A 49 0.82 8.43 13.93
N PRO A 50 2.01 7.93 13.56
CA PRO A 50 2.93 8.58 12.63
C PRO A 50 2.51 8.29 11.18
N TRP A 51 1.44 8.92 10.69
CA TRP A 51 0.91 8.67 9.35
C TRP A 51 1.94 8.88 8.23
N PHE A 52 2.81 9.89 8.35
CA PHE A 52 3.90 10.09 7.39
C PHE A 52 4.87 8.89 7.35
N GLY A 53 5.22 8.32 8.51
CA GLY A 53 6.08 7.14 8.57
C GLY A 53 5.43 5.91 7.93
N ILE A 54 4.12 5.71 8.18
CA ILE A 54 3.35 4.64 7.55
C ILE A 54 3.30 4.83 6.03
N PHE A 55 3.02 6.04 5.56
CA PHE A 55 3.05 6.38 4.14
C PHE A 55 4.41 6.05 3.52
N PHE A 56 5.50 6.53 4.12
CA PHE A 56 6.84 6.40 3.57
C PHE A 56 7.25 4.94 3.39
N VAL A 57 7.07 4.13 4.44
CA VAL A 57 7.37 2.70 4.40
C VAL A 57 6.49 1.98 3.38
N SER A 58 5.20 2.30 3.35
CA SER A 58 4.24 1.67 2.43
C SER A 58 4.55 2.00 0.96
N VAL A 59 4.96 3.22 0.63
CA VAL A 59 5.35 3.55 -0.75
C VAL A 59 6.62 2.82 -1.17
N ILE A 60 7.61 2.67 -0.29
CA ILE A 60 8.84 1.94 -0.58
C ILE A 60 8.54 0.47 -0.88
N PHE A 61 7.80 -0.20 0.01
CA PHE A 61 7.44 -1.61 -0.20
C PHE A 61 6.49 -1.78 -1.38
N GLY A 62 5.47 -0.92 -1.50
CA GLY A 62 4.52 -0.96 -2.61
C GLY A 62 5.18 -0.77 -3.97
N GLY A 63 6.01 0.26 -4.10
CA GLY A 63 6.78 0.53 -5.32
C GLY A 63 7.79 -0.56 -5.63
N GLY A 64 8.51 -1.06 -4.62
CA GLY A 64 9.47 -2.15 -4.78
C GLY A 64 8.82 -3.45 -5.25
N LEU A 65 7.70 -3.85 -4.65
CA LEU A 65 6.97 -5.05 -5.04
C LEU A 65 6.40 -4.95 -6.46
N LEU A 66 5.84 -3.79 -6.83
CA LEU A 66 5.38 -3.57 -8.20
C LEU A 66 6.54 -3.60 -9.21
N ALA A 67 7.67 -2.99 -8.88
CA ALA A 67 8.86 -3.01 -9.73
C ALA A 67 9.39 -4.44 -9.96
N LEU A 68 9.29 -5.32 -8.95
CA LEU A 68 9.64 -6.73 -9.07
C LEU A 68 8.58 -7.57 -9.81
N ALA A 69 7.30 -7.16 -9.73
CA ALA A 69 6.22 -7.82 -10.44
C ALA A 69 6.27 -7.58 -11.96
N VAL A 70 6.65 -6.35 -12.39
CA VAL A 70 6.64 -5.95 -13.81
C VAL A 70 7.36 -6.93 -14.73
N PRO A 71 8.62 -7.35 -14.47
CA PRO A 71 9.33 -8.27 -15.36
C PRO A 71 8.74 -9.68 -15.39
N GLY A 72 8.01 -10.10 -14.34
CA GLY A 72 7.30 -11.37 -14.31
C GLY A 72 6.01 -11.31 -15.13
N MET A 73 5.26 -10.22 -15.02
CA MET A 73 4.04 -9.98 -15.79
C MET A 73 4.30 -9.78 -17.29
N LEU A 74 5.48 -9.26 -17.67
CA LEU A 74 5.87 -9.07 -19.08
C LEU A 74 6.36 -10.36 -19.75
N ARG A 75 6.72 -11.39 -18.97
CA ARG A 75 7.26 -12.66 -19.46
C ARG A 75 6.25 -13.80 -19.46
N GLY A 76 5.18 -13.68 -18.67
CA GLY A 76 4.01 -14.56 -18.71
C GLY A 76 3.04 -14.13 -19.80
#